data_AF-A0A7Y9BJP0-F1
#
_entry.id   AF-A0A7Y9BJP0-F1
#
_cell.length_a   1.000
_cell.length_b   1.000
_cell.length_c   1.000
_cell.angle_alpha   90.00
_cell.angle_beta   90.00
_cell.angle_gamma   90.00
#
_symmetry.space_group_name_H-M   'P 1'
#
loop_
_entity.id
_entity.type
_entity.pdbx_description
1 polymer ?
#
loop_
_entity_poly.entity_id
_entity_poly.type
_entity_poly.pdbx_seq_one_letter_code
_entity_poly.pdbx_strand_id
1 'polypeptide(L)'
;MREPARNGCTPSAHASQGRPPRSPPRSPRLRLRLRGDGGTSSTQAETSAPPRPRAPADTGGGGQGGGGQGEAAPVRGRTGPVPKWRVPDSPGSFVRPRLRRRRPGKTQGGGSGPGPPTTNSARNGGRAGDRRAGLGRCGRVPDIERRIVVVRHAKAVPRETTDVEDFERELADRGRTDAPKMGRRLAESGFAVGLALCSPARRTRQTWQLMLPALADPPPTVFDDRLYQADAEELLGVLGEQAEELTGLLVVGHNPAVHELAVGLCGDGPEPLVAGLNDKFPTCAVAVLTVKGSWGSLAWKAARLAELWTPRD
;
A
#
# COMPACT_ATOMS: atom_id res chain seq x y z
N MET A 1 40.34 -39.34 -17.29
CA MET A 1 41.17 -39.52 -18.51
C MET A 1 40.37 -40.32 -19.52
N ARG A 2 40.18 -39.73 -20.71
CA ARG A 2 40.01 -40.33 -22.05
C ARG A 2 38.90 -41.36 -22.32
N GLU A 3 37.86 -40.86 -23.00
CA GLU A 3 37.17 -41.42 -24.18
C GLU A 3 38.16 -42.00 -25.23
N PRO A 4 37.75 -42.87 -26.20
CA PRO A 4 36.95 -42.45 -27.39
C PRO A 4 36.02 -43.58 -27.94
N ALA A 5 35.22 -43.54 -29.02
CA ALA A 5 34.67 -42.57 -29.97
C ALA A 5 33.53 -43.32 -30.73
N ARG A 6 32.32 -42.75 -30.88
CA ARG A 6 31.71 -42.12 -32.09
C ARG A 6 31.58 -42.96 -33.38
N ASN A 7 30.34 -43.05 -33.89
CA ASN A 7 29.84 -42.76 -35.26
C ASN A 7 28.51 -43.53 -35.46
N GLY A 8 27.42 -43.05 -36.07
CA GLY A 8 27.15 -41.83 -36.84
C GLY A 8 25.64 -41.73 -37.18
N CYS A 9 25.28 -40.63 -37.84
CA CYS A 9 23.96 -40.06 -38.12
C CYS A 9 22.92 -40.90 -38.92
N THR A 10 21.68 -40.46 -38.71
CA THR A 10 20.41 -40.43 -39.49
C THR A 10 20.56 -40.14 -41.02
N PRO A 11 19.54 -40.24 -41.93
CA PRO A 11 18.12 -39.85 -41.74
C PRO A 11 17.02 -40.54 -42.61
N SER A 12 15.83 -39.90 -42.63
CA SER A 12 14.62 -40.04 -43.48
C SER A 12 13.49 -40.93 -42.95
N ALA A 13 12.39 -40.37 -42.43
CA ALA A 13 11.28 -39.65 -43.08
C ALA A 13 10.26 -40.58 -43.74
N HIS A 14 9.10 -40.76 -43.10
CA HIS A 14 7.83 -41.00 -43.80
C HIS A 14 6.70 -40.29 -43.06
N ALA A 15 6.11 -39.33 -43.78
CA ALA A 15 4.92 -38.60 -43.43
C ALA A 15 3.68 -39.50 -43.49
N SER A 16 2.78 -39.38 -42.51
CA SER A 16 1.38 -39.79 -42.68
C SER A 16 0.48 -38.61 -42.35
N GLN A 17 -0.35 -38.27 -43.34
CA GLN A 17 -1.26 -37.14 -43.33
C GLN A 17 -2.54 -37.55 -42.59
N GLY A 18 -2.94 -36.75 -41.59
CA GLY A 18 -4.17 -36.93 -40.83
C GLY A 18 -4.98 -35.62 -40.76
N ARG A 19 -5.96 -35.51 -41.67
CA ARG A 19 -7.19 -34.69 -41.73
C ARG A 19 -7.31 -33.36 -40.94
N PRO A 20 -7.80 -32.28 -41.59
CA PRO A 20 -8.12 -31.00 -40.93
C PRO A 20 -9.47 -31.03 -40.18
N PRO A 21 -9.65 -30.17 -39.15
CA PRO A 21 -10.90 -30.05 -38.41
C PRO A 21 -12.00 -29.34 -39.22
N ARG A 22 -13.24 -29.85 -39.09
CA ARG A 22 -14.46 -29.32 -39.72
C ARG A 22 -14.90 -28.02 -39.04
N SER A 23 -15.12 -26.98 -39.83
CA SER A 23 -15.72 -25.71 -39.41
C SER A 23 -17.21 -25.88 -39.03
N PRO A 24 -17.71 -25.18 -38.00
CA PRO A 24 -19.14 -25.14 -37.70
C PRO A 24 -19.92 -24.24 -38.69
N PRO A 25 -21.22 -24.51 -38.93
CA PRO A 25 -22.03 -23.83 -39.93
C PRO A 25 -22.38 -22.39 -39.53
N ARG A 26 -22.41 -21.51 -40.54
CA ARG A 26 -22.82 -20.10 -40.46
C ARG A 26 -24.31 -19.96 -40.16
N SER A 27 -24.65 -19.18 -39.13
CA SER A 27 -26.02 -18.75 -38.84
C SER A 27 -26.59 -17.87 -39.95
N PRO A 28 -27.89 -17.97 -40.27
CA PRO A 28 -28.53 -17.21 -41.34
C PRO A 28 -28.68 -15.72 -40.97
N ARG A 29 -28.38 -14.88 -41.97
CA ARG A 29 -28.58 -13.42 -41.96
C ARG A 29 -30.06 -13.08 -41.75
N LEU A 30 -30.37 -12.33 -40.69
CA LEU A 30 -31.67 -11.68 -40.50
C LEU A 30 -31.82 -10.58 -41.57
N ARG A 31 -32.74 -10.77 -42.51
CA ARG A 31 -33.10 -9.75 -43.50
C ARG A 31 -33.94 -8.67 -42.81
N LEU A 32 -33.40 -7.46 -42.78
CA LEU A 32 -34.13 -6.22 -42.53
C LEU A 32 -35.24 -6.08 -43.59
N ARG A 33 -36.50 -6.06 -43.18
CA ARG A 33 -37.62 -5.62 -44.03
C ARG A 33 -37.85 -4.14 -43.77
N LEU A 34 -37.43 -3.30 -44.71
CA LEU A 34 -37.90 -1.93 -44.88
C LEU A 34 -39.07 -1.93 -45.87
N ARG A 35 -40.24 -1.55 -45.39
CA ARG A 35 -41.38 -0.90 -46.06
C ARG A 35 -42.00 -0.03 -44.96
N GLY A 36 -42.28 1.25 -45.11
CA GLY A 36 -42.54 2.05 -46.30
C GLY A 36 -43.81 2.86 -45.99
N ASP A 37 -43.60 4.17 -45.83
CA ASP A 37 -44.51 5.30 -46.06
C ASP A 37 -45.79 5.49 -45.23
N GLY A 38 -45.93 6.73 -44.73
CA GLY A 38 -47.18 7.48 -44.93
C GLY A 38 -47.71 8.32 -43.76
N GLY A 39 -47.72 9.65 -43.91
CA GLY A 39 -48.72 10.57 -43.34
C GLY A 39 -48.30 11.32 -42.06
N THR A 40 -47.75 12.53 -42.15
CA THR A 40 -48.40 13.86 -42.26
C THR A 40 -49.16 14.37 -41.03
N SER A 41 -48.86 15.65 -40.74
CA SER A 41 -49.67 16.70 -40.09
C SER A 41 -49.88 16.68 -38.57
N SER A 42 -49.06 17.51 -37.89
CA SER A 42 -49.48 18.71 -37.16
C SER A 42 -50.86 18.75 -36.50
N THR A 43 -50.90 18.88 -35.17
CA THR A 43 -51.84 19.80 -34.51
C THR A 43 -51.29 20.22 -33.14
N GLN A 44 -51.30 21.53 -32.91
CA GLN A 44 -51.11 22.17 -31.62
C GLN A 44 -52.31 21.88 -30.71
N ALA A 45 -52.08 21.75 -29.40
CA ALA A 45 -53.09 22.02 -28.39
C ALA A 45 -52.40 22.40 -27.07
N GLU A 46 -52.56 23.66 -26.68
CA GLU A 46 -52.46 24.15 -25.31
C GLU A 46 -53.45 23.41 -24.40
N THR A 47 -53.12 23.23 -23.12
CA THR A 47 -53.79 23.87 -21.96
C THR A 47 -53.63 23.07 -20.65
N SER A 48 -53.40 23.85 -19.59
CA SER A 48 -53.83 23.69 -18.19
C SER A 48 -53.25 22.60 -17.28
N ALA A 49 -52.48 23.10 -16.30
CA ALA A 49 -52.20 22.48 -15.00
C ALA A 49 -53.38 22.64 -14.01
N PRO A 50 -53.52 21.74 -13.02
CA PRO A 50 -54.23 22.01 -11.78
C PRO A 50 -53.34 21.95 -10.51
N PRO A 51 -53.83 22.45 -9.35
CA PRO A 51 -53.01 23.16 -8.36
C PRO A 51 -52.52 22.34 -7.14
N ARG A 52 -51.59 22.93 -6.39
CA ARG A 52 -51.02 22.44 -5.11
C ARG A 52 -52.04 22.50 -3.95
N PRO A 53 -52.03 21.53 -3.01
CA PRO A 53 -52.74 21.67 -1.74
C PRO A 53 -51.94 22.44 -0.67
N ARG A 54 -52.68 23.20 0.13
CA ARG A 54 -52.25 24.05 1.25
C ARG A 54 -51.98 23.25 2.53
N ALA A 55 -51.11 23.80 3.38
CA ALA A 55 -50.84 23.35 4.74
C ALA A 55 -52.06 23.52 5.68
N PRO A 56 -52.25 22.65 6.68
CA PRO A 56 -53.14 22.91 7.80
C PRO A 56 -52.43 23.62 8.96
N ALA A 57 -53.25 24.39 9.67
CA ALA A 57 -52.92 25.28 10.75
C ALA A 57 -52.81 24.60 12.12
N ASP A 58 -52.12 25.34 12.98
CA ASP A 58 -52.00 25.29 14.42
C ASP A 58 -53.31 24.95 15.17
N THR A 59 -53.22 24.00 16.10
CA THR A 59 -54.20 23.77 17.18
C THR A 59 -53.50 23.29 18.43
N GLY A 60 -53.48 24.14 19.45
CA GLY A 60 -53.99 23.81 20.79
C GLY A 60 -53.06 23.13 21.80
N GLY A 61 -52.98 23.75 22.98
CA GLY A 61 -53.19 23.04 24.25
C GLY A 61 -52.01 23.07 25.22
N GLY A 62 -52.24 23.69 26.39
CA GLY A 62 -51.22 23.86 27.43
C GLY A 62 -50.99 22.63 28.31
N GLY A 63 -50.15 22.78 29.33
CA GLY A 63 -49.97 21.77 30.36
C GLY A 63 -48.64 21.88 31.11
N GLN A 64 -48.73 22.00 32.42
CA GLN A 64 -47.65 22.21 33.41
C GLN A 64 -46.68 21.01 33.54
N GLY A 65 -45.46 21.28 34.03
CA GLY A 65 -44.61 20.23 34.63
C GLY A 65 -43.17 20.69 34.87
N GLY A 66 -42.79 20.87 36.13
CA GLY A 66 -41.45 21.30 36.55
C GLY A 66 -40.38 20.20 36.50
N GLY A 67 -39.14 20.61 36.73
CA GLY A 67 -37.99 19.73 36.93
C GLY A 67 -36.69 20.40 36.51
N GLY A 68 -35.90 20.85 37.49
CA GLY A 68 -34.62 21.51 37.23
C GLY A 68 -33.53 20.55 36.75
N GLN A 69 -32.49 21.14 36.14
CA GLN A 69 -31.05 20.89 36.37
C GLN A 69 -30.22 21.50 35.21
N GLY A 70 -29.18 22.26 35.58
CA GLY A 70 -27.92 22.37 34.83
C GLY A 70 -27.94 23.09 33.48
N GLU A 71 -27.77 24.41 33.50
CA GLU A 71 -27.35 25.17 32.33
C GLU A 71 -25.85 24.90 32.05
N ALA A 72 -25.57 24.04 31.07
CA ALA A 72 -24.24 23.89 30.47
C ALA A 72 -24.27 24.48 29.06
N ALA A 73 -23.45 25.52 28.85
CA ALA A 73 -23.34 26.29 27.62
C ALA A 73 -22.99 25.42 26.39
N PRO A 74 -23.48 25.78 25.18
CA PRO A 74 -23.08 25.09 23.96
C PRO A 74 -21.63 25.43 23.59
N VAL A 75 -20.76 24.42 23.60
CA VAL A 75 -19.43 24.49 23.02
C VAL A 75 -19.58 24.69 21.51
N ARG A 76 -19.38 25.93 21.06
CA ARG A 76 -19.23 26.27 19.65
C ARG A 76 -17.98 25.57 19.09
N GLY A 77 -18.17 24.45 18.43
CA GLY A 77 -17.14 23.83 17.59
C GLY A 77 -16.73 24.80 16.49
N ARG A 78 -15.50 25.31 16.57
CA ARG A 78 -14.90 26.11 15.48
C ARG A 78 -14.67 25.20 14.28
N THR A 79 -15.58 25.22 13.32
CA THR A 79 -15.33 24.69 11.97
C THR A 79 -14.38 25.65 11.25
N GLY A 80 -13.08 25.43 11.41
CA GLY A 80 -12.07 26.04 10.56
C GLY A 80 -12.10 25.43 9.15
N PRO A 81 -11.73 26.19 8.10
CA PRO A 81 -11.75 25.68 6.72
C PRO A 81 -10.73 24.54 6.55
N VAL A 82 -11.18 23.47 5.90
CA VAL A 82 -10.34 22.32 5.51
C VAL A 82 -9.27 22.81 4.51
N PRO A 83 -7.96 22.55 4.72
CA PRO A 83 -6.93 23.00 3.80
C PRO A 83 -7.07 22.28 2.44
N LYS A 84 -7.22 23.06 1.37
CA LYS A 84 -7.12 22.55 0.00
C LYS A 84 -5.64 22.37 -0.35
N TRP A 85 -5.12 21.15 -0.30
CA TRP A 85 -3.77 20.87 -0.79
C TRP A 85 -3.77 20.64 -2.30
N ARG A 86 -2.83 21.30 -3.00
CA ARG A 86 -2.59 21.17 -4.44
C ARG A 86 -1.48 20.14 -4.65
N VAL A 87 -1.74 19.16 -5.52
CA VAL A 87 -0.74 18.18 -5.96
C VAL A 87 0.39 18.92 -6.68
N PRO A 88 1.68 18.67 -6.37
CA PRO A 88 2.77 19.15 -7.20
C PRO A 88 2.78 18.38 -8.53
N ASP A 89 2.63 19.11 -9.64
CA ASP A 89 2.76 18.59 -11.00
C ASP A 89 4.25 18.42 -11.34
N SER A 90 4.97 17.50 -10.68
CA SER A 90 6.28 16.98 -11.16
C SER A 90 6.84 15.87 -10.25
N PRO A 91 7.34 14.75 -10.81
CA PRO A 91 8.05 13.73 -10.06
C PRO A 91 9.52 14.14 -9.91
N GLY A 92 10.00 14.28 -8.67
CA GLY A 92 11.41 14.52 -8.41
C GLY A 92 11.69 15.42 -7.22
N SER A 93 11.69 14.84 -6.01
CA SER A 93 12.71 15.18 -5.01
C SER A 93 12.64 14.17 -3.87
N PHE A 94 13.70 13.37 -3.78
CA PHE A 94 13.95 12.50 -2.66
C PHE A 94 14.25 13.36 -1.42
N VAL A 95 13.24 13.66 -0.61
CA VAL A 95 13.44 14.37 0.66
C VAL A 95 13.68 13.36 1.75
N ARG A 96 14.96 13.01 1.97
CA ARG A 96 15.38 12.37 3.21
C ARG A 96 15.04 13.30 4.38
N PRO A 97 14.38 12.82 5.46
CA PRO A 97 14.33 13.57 6.70
C PRO A 97 15.77 13.80 7.18
N ARG A 98 16.22 15.06 7.20
CA ARG A 98 17.51 15.43 7.79
C ARG A 98 17.38 15.27 9.31
N LEU A 99 17.66 14.08 9.84
CA LEU A 99 17.96 13.96 11.26
C LEU A 99 19.20 14.81 11.55
N ARG A 100 19.02 15.86 12.36
CA ARG A 100 20.10 16.70 12.87
C ARG A 100 21.07 15.82 13.65
N ARG A 101 22.21 15.48 13.05
CA ARG A 101 23.34 14.89 13.78
C ARG A 101 23.77 15.88 14.86
N ARG A 102 23.58 15.51 16.13
CA ARG A 102 24.20 16.20 17.26
C ARG A 102 25.72 16.16 17.07
N ARG A 103 26.36 17.34 17.05
CA ARG A 103 27.82 17.47 17.06
C ARG A 103 28.37 16.98 18.41
N PRO A 104 29.43 16.16 18.45
CA PRO A 104 30.15 15.90 19.70
C PRO A 104 30.93 17.16 20.10
N GLY A 105 30.88 17.49 21.40
CA GLY A 105 31.52 18.66 21.98
C GLY A 105 33.04 18.63 21.84
N LYS A 106 33.62 19.77 21.47
CA LYS A 106 35.06 20.02 21.51
C LYS A 106 35.49 20.24 22.95
N THR A 107 36.25 19.30 23.53
CA THR A 107 37.09 19.55 24.70
C THR A 107 38.31 20.35 24.26
N GLN A 108 38.51 21.53 24.85
CA GLN A 108 39.73 22.31 24.69
C GLN A 108 40.83 21.70 25.55
N GLY A 109 41.96 21.38 24.93
CA GLY A 109 43.23 21.10 25.61
C GLY A 109 44.32 21.93 24.94
N GLY A 110 44.95 22.84 25.70
CA GLY A 110 46.25 23.43 25.43
C GLY A 110 47.12 23.20 26.66
N GLY A 111 48.44 23.16 26.62
CA GLY A 111 49.46 23.26 25.57
C GLY A 111 50.84 23.11 26.23
N SER A 112 51.81 22.57 25.47
CA SER A 112 53.28 22.84 25.45
C SER A 112 54.07 22.85 26.79
N GLY A 113 54.98 21.89 27.11
CA GLY A 113 56.37 21.66 26.60
C GLY A 113 57.40 21.94 27.73
N PRO A 114 58.75 21.70 27.66
CA PRO A 114 59.58 20.85 26.77
C PRO A 114 60.68 19.99 27.50
N GLY A 115 61.43 19.16 26.76
CA GLY A 115 62.85 18.81 27.03
C GLY A 115 63.22 17.33 27.38
N PRO A 116 64.25 16.72 26.73
CA PRO A 116 64.75 15.35 27.02
C PRO A 116 65.97 15.35 27.98
N PRO A 117 66.38 14.18 28.52
CA PRO A 117 67.58 13.52 27.97
C PRO A 117 67.53 11.97 28.03
N THR A 118 68.71 11.37 27.99
CA THR A 118 69.15 10.16 27.29
C THR A 118 69.29 8.89 28.14
N THR A 119 69.50 7.78 27.42
CA THR A 119 70.23 6.55 27.78
C THR A 119 69.51 5.31 28.34
N ASN A 120 69.84 4.21 27.65
CA ASN A 120 70.20 2.88 28.10
C ASN A 120 69.17 1.72 28.15
N SER A 121 69.43 0.80 27.23
CA SER A 121 69.36 -0.67 27.31
C SER A 121 69.00 -1.28 28.66
N ALA A 122 67.98 -2.15 28.69
CA ALA A 122 68.12 -3.54 29.14
C ALA A 122 66.85 -4.37 28.86
N ARG A 123 67.07 -5.69 28.85
CA ARG A 123 66.22 -6.81 28.44
C ARG A 123 65.13 -7.17 29.46
N ASN A 124 64.35 -8.19 29.05
CA ASN A 124 63.32 -8.97 29.75
C ASN A 124 61.96 -8.27 29.85
N GLY A 125 60.83 -8.93 29.58
CA GLY A 125 60.56 -10.34 29.35
C GLY A 125 59.11 -10.59 29.77
N GLY A 126 58.33 -11.22 28.90
CA GLY A 126 57.11 -11.98 29.24
C GLY A 126 56.05 -11.33 30.12
N ARG A 127 54.98 -10.82 29.49
CA ARG A 127 53.60 -11.19 29.83
C ARG A 127 52.67 -10.72 28.71
N ALA A 128 52.29 -11.65 27.86
CA ALA A 128 51.20 -11.49 26.91
C ALA A 128 49.90 -11.32 27.70
N GLY A 129 49.54 -10.06 27.95
CA GLY A 129 48.18 -9.70 28.34
C GLY A 129 47.30 -9.90 27.12
N ASP A 130 46.43 -10.90 27.19
CA ASP A 130 45.41 -11.21 26.20
C ASP A 130 44.40 -10.05 26.15
N ARG A 131 44.79 -8.99 25.46
CA ARG A 131 43.93 -7.86 25.08
C ARG A 131 43.19 -8.27 23.81
N ARG A 132 42.15 -9.11 23.94
CA ARG A 132 41.08 -9.18 22.94
C ARG A 132 40.22 -7.93 23.03
N ALA A 133 40.76 -6.85 22.45
CA ALA A 133 40.00 -5.67 22.09
C ALA A 133 39.09 -6.01 20.91
N GLY A 134 37.80 -5.73 21.06
CA GLY A 134 36.99 -5.15 19.98
C GLY A 134 36.59 -6.07 18.83
N LEU A 135 35.89 -7.17 19.10
CA LEU A 135 34.83 -7.57 18.17
C LEU A 135 33.66 -6.62 18.43
N GLY A 136 33.44 -5.68 17.51
CA GLY A 136 32.30 -4.79 17.53
C GLY A 136 31.04 -5.60 17.77
N ARG A 137 30.30 -5.27 18.83
CA ARG A 137 28.90 -5.67 18.93
C ARG A 137 28.23 -5.14 17.67
N CYS A 138 28.01 -6.00 16.69
CA CYS A 138 26.86 -5.86 15.82
C CYS A 138 25.70 -5.67 16.79
N GLY A 139 25.20 -4.44 16.88
CA GLY A 139 24.25 -4.04 17.91
C GLY A 139 23.11 -5.04 17.84
N ARG A 140 22.92 -5.82 18.92
CA ARG A 140 21.73 -6.65 19.05
C ARG A 140 20.57 -5.67 19.01
N VAL A 141 19.93 -5.54 17.84
CA VAL A 141 18.68 -4.81 17.71
C VAL A 141 17.76 -5.44 18.75
N PRO A 142 17.12 -4.66 19.64
CA PRO A 142 16.19 -5.24 20.61
C PRO A 142 15.15 -6.08 19.85
N ASP A 143 14.51 -7.05 20.51
CA ASP A 143 13.37 -7.80 19.94
C ASP A 143 12.17 -6.85 19.85
N ILE A 144 12.27 -5.87 18.94
CA ILE A 144 11.24 -4.88 18.65
C ILE A 144 10.29 -5.54 17.68
N GLU A 145 9.03 -5.67 18.09
CA GLU A 145 7.94 -6.00 17.19
C GLU A 145 7.69 -4.81 16.27
N ARG A 146 7.75 -5.06 14.97
CA ARG A 146 7.44 -4.10 13.92
C ARG A 146 6.25 -4.59 13.09
N ARG A 147 5.59 -3.69 12.37
CA ARG A 147 4.41 -4.00 11.57
C ARG A 147 4.58 -3.65 10.11
N ILE A 148 4.07 -4.51 9.24
CA ILE A 148 3.97 -4.27 7.80
C ILE A 148 2.50 -4.36 7.42
N VAL A 149 1.95 -3.27 6.89
CA VAL A 149 0.60 -3.22 6.35
C VAL A 149 0.69 -3.30 4.83
N VAL A 150 0.23 -4.39 4.25
CA VAL A 150 0.23 -4.60 2.79
C VAL A 150 -1.16 -4.31 2.26
N VAL A 151 -1.26 -3.38 1.31
CA VAL A 151 -2.51 -2.94 0.71
C VAL A 151 -2.46 -3.14 -0.81
N ARG A 152 -3.42 -3.88 -1.34
CA ARG A 152 -3.68 -3.87 -2.79
C ARG A 152 -4.52 -2.65 -3.13
N HIS A 153 -4.20 -1.95 -4.21
CA HIS A 153 -5.05 -0.84 -4.68
C HIS A 153 -6.53 -1.21 -4.82
N ALA A 154 -7.40 -0.23 -4.63
CA ALA A 154 -8.84 -0.40 -4.78
C ALA A 154 -9.25 -0.57 -6.24
N LYS A 155 -10.51 -0.98 -6.47
CA LYS A 155 -11.00 -1.31 -7.82
C LYS A 155 -10.83 -0.13 -8.77
N ALA A 156 -9.99 -0.31 -9.79
CA ALA A 156 -9.81 0.64 -10.89
C ALA A 156 -10.86 0.43 -11.99
N VAL A 157 -11.07 1.47 -12.81
CA VAL A 157 -11.84 1.34 -14.05
C VAL A 157 -11.23 0.22 -14.91
N PRO A 158 -12.04 -0.67 -15.51
CA PRO A 158 -11.52 -1.72 -16.38
C PRO A 158 -10.69 -1.14 -17.53
N ARG A 159 -9.63 -1.85 -17.95
CA ARG A 159 -8.73 -1.35 -19.00
C ARG A 159 -9.45 -1.25 -20.35
N GLU A 160 -10.45 -2.10 -20.55
CA GLU A 160 -11.20 -2.24 -21.79
C GLU A 160 -12.22 -1.10 -21.98
N THR A 161 -12.52 -0.35 -20.92
CA THR A 161 -13.53 0.72 -20.93
C THR A 161 -12.90 2.12 -20.99
N THR A 162 -11.59 2.23 -21.21
CA THR A 162 -10.89 3.52 -21.24
C THR A 162 -9.71 3.51 -22.20
N ASP A 163 -9.47 4.64 -22.85
CA ASP A 163 -8.30 4.86 -23.72
C ASP A 163 -7.09 5.43 -22.97
N VAL A 164 -7.19 5.56 -21.64
CA VAL A 164 -6.13 6.09 -20.79
C VAL A 164 -5.06 5.01 -20.55
N GLU A 165 -3.79 5.44 -20.53
CA GLU A 165 -2.64 4.61 -20.16
C GLU A 165 -2.84 3.90 -18.82
N ASP A 166 -2.30 2.67 -18.66
CA ASP A 166 -2.55 1.87 -17.45
C ASP A 166 -2.19 2.62 -16.17
N PHE A 167 -1.05 3.31 -16.20
CA PHE A 167 -0.52 4.10 -15.11
C PHE A 167 -1.49 5.19 -14.62
N GLU A 168 -2.23 5.81 -15.55
CA GLU A 168 -3.17 6.89 -15.30
C GLU A 168 -4.61 6.41 -15.07
N ARG A 169 -4.85 5.09 -15.03
CA ARG A 169 -6.19 4.55 -14.74
C ARG A 169 -6.67 4.95 -13.35
N GLU A 170 -7.86 5.52 -13.30
CA GLU A 170 -8.51 5.93 -12.07
C GLU A 170 -9.18 4.77 -11.32
N LEU A 171 -9.54 5.04 -10.07
CA LEU A 171 -10.51 4.24 -9.32
C LEU A 171 -11.91 4.33 -9.93
N ALA A 172 -12.55 3.17 -10.06
CA ALA A 172 -13.98 3.08 -10.30
C ALA A 172 -14.77 3.46 -9.04
N ASP A 173 -16.07 3.74 -9.17
CA ASP A 173 -16.92 4.17 -8.05
C ASP A 173 -16.86 3.22 -6.85
N ARG A 174 -16.91 1.91 -7.12
CA ARG A 174 -16.73 0.89 -6.07
C ARG A 174 -15.41 1.06 -5.32
N GLY A 175 -14.30 1.29 -6.04
CA GLY A 175 -12.99 1.50 -5.42
C GLY A 175 -12.96 2.76 -4.56
N ARG A 176 -13.65 3.83 -5.00
CA ARG A 176 -13.80 5.09 -4.25
C ARG A 176 -14.62 4.91 -2.97
N THR A 177 -15.57 3.97 -2.96
CA THR A 177 -16.35 3.61 -1.77
C THR A 177 -15.62 2.65 -0.83
N ASP A 178 -14.82 1.72 -1.37
CA ASP A 178 -14.15 0.68 -0.59
C ASP A 178 -12.92 1.22 0.15
N ALA A 179 -12.13 2.11 -0.46
CA ALA A 179 -10.91 2.64 0.16
C ALA A 179 -11.14 3.36 1.51
N PRO A 180 -12.14 4.26 1.67
CA PRO A 180 -12.43 4.87 2.97
C PRO A 180 -12.81 3.87 4.07
N LYS A 181 -13.45 2.74 3.72
CA LYS A 181 -13.80 1.69 4.70
C LYS A 181 -12.55 1.05 5.28
N MET A 182 -11.57 0.75 4.42
CA MET A 182 -10.30 0.17 4.84
C MET A 182 -9.43 1.17 5.59
N GLY A 183 -9.49 2.46 5.24
CA GLY A 183 -8.88 3.51 6.04
C GLY A 183 -9.43 3.57 7.47
N ARG A 184 -10.76 3.45 7.63
CA ARG A 184 -11.40 3.38 8.96
C ARG A 184 -10.99 2.14 9.75
N ARG A 185 -11.00 0.96 9.13
CA ARG A 185 -10.51 -0.26 9.80
C ARG A 185 -9.05 -0.15 10.24
N LEU A 186 -8.20 0.45 9.40
CA LEU A 186 -6.81 0.71 9.79
C LEU A 186 -6.73 1.66 10.99
N ALA A 187 -7.55 2.71 11.04
CA ALA A 187 -7.61 3.61 12.20
C ALA A 187 -8.10 2.89 13.47
N GLU A 188 -9.14 2.08 13.35
CA GLU A 188 -9.76 1.31 14.45
C GLU A 188 -8.81 0.24 15.02
N SER A 189 -7.94 -0.33 14.19
CA SER A 189 -6.94 -1.31 14.63
C SER A 189 -5.89 -0.74 15.60
N GLY A 190 -5.73 0.58 15.65
CA GLY A 190 -4.72 1.24 16.48
C GLY A 190 -3.28 1.04 16.00
N PHE A 191 -3.06 0.48 14.80
CA PHE A 191 -1.70 0.31 14.27
C PHE A 191 -1.10 1.64 13.84
N ALA A 192 -0.03 2.05 14.53
CA ALA A 192 0.78 3.18 14.13
C ALA A 192 1.62 2.82 12.89
N VAL A 193 1.36 3.51 11.77
CA VAL A 193 2.19 3.47 10.58
C VAL A 193 3.19 4.62 10.68
N GLY A 194 4.49 4.35 10.56
CA GLY A 194 5.54 5.36 10.58
C GLY A 194 5.90 5.90 9.19
N LEU A 195 5.65 5.13 8.14
CA LEU A 195 5.90 5.50 6.75
C LEU A 195 4.96 4.73 5.81
N ALA A 196 4.36 5.44 4.86
CA ALA A 196 3.60 4.83 3.76
C ALA A 196 4.40 4.90 2.46
N LEU A 197 4.68 3.73 1.88
CA LEU A 197 5.27 3.54 0.56
C LEU A 197 4.14 3.27 -0.43
N CYS A 198 4.03 4.05 -1.48
CA CYS A 198 2.92 3.94 -2.41
C CYS A 198 3.43 3.94 -3.85
N SER A 199 2.95 3.02 -4.69
CA SER A 199 3.20 3.11 -6.12
C SER A 199 2.66 4.45 -6.66
N PRO A 200 3.37 5.12 -7.58
CA PRO A 200 2.95 6.40 -8.15
C PRO A 200 1.76 6.31 -9.11
N ALA A 201 1.30 5.11 -9.48
CA ALA A 201 0.13 4.93 -10.34
C ALA A 201 -1.11 5.63 -9.77
N ARG A 202 -1.97 6.17 -10.64
CA ARG A 202 -3.10 7.00 -10.20
C ARG A 202 -4.05 6.25 -9.27
N ARG A 203 -4.36 4.97 -9.56
CA ARG A 203 -5.22 4.12 -8.71
C ARG A 203 -4.65 3.87 -7.30
N THR A 204 -3.34 3.69 -7.14
CA THR A 204 -2.71 3.47 -5.82
C THR A 204 -2.70 4.76 -5.03
N ARG A 205 -2.36 5.88 -5.67
CA ARG A 205 -2.43 7.22 -5.09
C ARG A 205 -3.83 7.56 -4.59
N GLN A 206 -4.85 7.36 -5.44
CA GLN A 206 -6.24 7.61 -5.08
C GLN A 206 -6.71 6.68 -3.95
N THR A 207 -6.30 5.40 -3.96
CA THR A 207 -6.63 4.47 -2.87
C THR A 207 -6.10 5.00 -1.54
N TRP A 208 -4.82 5.37 -1.51
CA TRP A 208 -4.18 5.89 -0.30
C TRP A 208 -4.80 7.22 0.15
N GLN A 209 -5.00 8.15 -0.78
CA GLN A 209 -5.63 9.45 -0.50
C GLN A 209 -7.03 9.33 0.10
N LEU A 210 -7.78 8.28 -0.24
CA LEU A 210 -9.11 8.02 0.31
C LEU A 210 -9.06 7.30 1.67
N MET A 211 -7.96 6.62 1.99
CA MET A 211 -7.74 6.01 3.32
C MET A 211 -7.26 7.04 4.35
N LEU A 212 -6.40 7.98 3.93
CA LEU A 212 -5.77 8.98 4.80
C LEU A 212 -6.71 9.74 5.75
N PRO A 213 -7.90 10.22 5.33
CA PRO A 213 -8.76 11.05 6.18
C PRO A 213 -9.30 10.32 7.42
N ALA A 214 -9.26 8.98 7.44
CA ALA A 214 -9.67 8.21 8.60
C ALA A 214 -8.57 8.10 9.67
N LEU A 215 -7.30 8.34 9.32
CA LEU A 215 -6.17 8.22 10.23
C LEU A 215 -6.04 9.49 11.06
N ALA A 216 -5.96 9.34 12.39
CA ALA A 216 -5.76 10.47 13.30
C ALA A 216 -4.38 11.13 13.13
N ASP A 217 -3.36 10.33 12.84
CA ASP A 217 -1.99 10.76 12.54
C ASP A 217 -1.53 10.18 11.19
N PRO A 218 -1.77 10.90 10.08
CA PRO A 218 -1.34 10.49 8.75
C PRO A 218 0.19 10.33 8.65
N PRO A 219 0.72 9.16 8.26
CA PRO A 219 2.16 8.98 8.15
C PRO A 219 2.73 9.79 6.98
N PRO A 220 4.04 10.14 7.02
CA PRO A 220 4.73 10.59 5.83
C PRO A 220 4.56 9.56 4.70
N THR A 221 4.33 10.05 3.50
CA THR A 221 4.09 9.21 2.31
C THR A 221 5.18 9.43 1.30
N VAL A 222 5.78 8.35 0.80
CA VAL A 222 6.74 8.33 -0.30
C VAL A 222 6.13 7.60 -1.48
N PHE A 223 6.12 8.27 -2.64
CA PHE A 223 5.81 7.62 -3.89
C PHE A 223 7.09 7.06 -4.48
N ASP A 224 7.19 5.74 -4.58
CA ASP A 224 8.39 5.04 -5.04
C ASP A 224 8.06 4.31 -6.34
N ASP A 225 8.75 4.71 -7.41
CA ASP A 225 8.54 4.17 -8.77
C ASP A 225 8.77 2.65 -8.82
N ARG A 226 9.64 2.12 -7.94
CA ARG A 226 9.93 0.68 -7.84
C ARG A 226 8.72 -0.14 -7.41
N LEU A 227 7.66 0.46 -6.87
CA LEU A 227 6.43 -0.24 -6.49
C LEU A 227 5.46 -0.42 -7.68
N TYR A 228 5.70 0.26 -8.81
CA TYR A 228 4.92 0.05 -10.02
C TYR A 228 5.54 -1.10 -10.83
N GLN A 229 4.73 -2.13 -11.14
CA GLN A 229 5.20 -3.34 -11.84
C GLN A 229 6.31 -4.11 -11.12
N ALA A 230 6.44 -3.93 -9.81
CA ALA A 230 7.36 -4.68 -8.98
C ALA A 230 7.02 -6.17 -8.95
N ASP A 231 8.01 -7.02 -8.72
CA ASP A 231 7.81 -8.37 -8.17
C ASP A 231 7.87 -8.40 -6.63
N ALA A 232 7.63 -9.56 -6.01
CA ALA A 232 7.60 -9.68 -4.56
C ALA A 232 8.98 -9.47 -3.92
N GLU A 233 10.04 -9.94 -4.57
CA GLU A 233 11.44 -9.79 -4.17
C GLU A 233 11.87 -8.32 -4.17
N GLU A 234 11.50 -7.56 -5.19
CA GLU A 234 11.73 -6.11 -5.27
C GLU A 234 11.01 -5.38 -4.12
N LEU A 235 9.74 -5.71 -3.87
CA LEU A 235 9.00 -5.13 -2.74
C LEU A 235 9.65 -5.48 -1.40
N LEU A 236 10.11 -6.72 -1.21
CA LEU A 236 10.84 -7.14 -0.01
C LEU A 236 12.13 -6.32 0.17
N GLY A 237 12.89 -6.12 -0.91
CA GLY A 237 14.08 -5.29 -0.93
C GLY A 237 13.80 -3.85 -0.53
N VAL A 238 12.74 -3.25 -1.08
CA VAL A 238 12.32 -1.88 -0.72
C VAL A 238 11.97 -1.79 0.77
N LEU A 239 11.25 -2.78 1.32
CA LEU A 239 10.95 -2.80 2.76
C LEU A 239 12.22 -2.95 3.61
N GLY A 240 13.19 -3.74 3.15
CA GLY A 240 14.45 -3.96 3.86
C GLY A 240 15.41 -2.76 3.91
N GLU A 241 15.25 -1.81 2.99
CA GLU A 241 16.04 -0.57 2.95
C GLU A 241 15.58 0.51 3.96
N GLN A 242 14.45 0.28 4.65
CA GLN A 242 13.84 1.31 5.48
C GLN A 242 14.59 1.52 6.81
N ALA A 243 14.44 2.73 7.36
CA ALA A 243 15.13 3.14 8.57
C ALA A 243 14.69 2.32 9.79
N GLU A 244 15.64 1.84 10.59
CA GLU A 244 15.40 0.95 11.73
C GLU A 244 14.53 1.58 12.84
N GLU A 245 14.46 2.91 12.89
CA GLU A 245 13.62 3.67 13.82
C GLU A 245 12.12 3.55 13.49
N LEU A 246 11.76 3.13 12.27
CA LEU A 246 10.38 2.91 11.88
C LEU A 246 9.86 1.62 12.53
N THR A 247 8.75 1.72 13.26
CA THR A 247 8.07 0.59 13.89
C THR A 247 6.93 0.04 13.04
N GLY A 248 6.47 0.82 12.05
CA GLY A 248 5.39 0.43 11.14
C GLY A 248 5.62 0.94 9.73
N LEU A 249 5.48 0.04 8.75
CA LEU A 249 5.49 0.35 7.32
C LEU A 249 4.13 0.02 6.73
N LEU A 250 3.69 0.83 5.77
CA LEU A 250 2.53 0.53 4.94
C LEU A 250 2.97 0.56 3.48
N VAL A 251 2.57 -0.45 2.70
CA VAL A 251 2.83 -0.51 1.26
C VAL A 251 1.52 -0.58 0.49
N VAL A 252 1.33 0.33 -0.48
CA VAL A 252 0.20 0.32 -1.41
C VAL A 252 0.71 -0.02 -2.81
N GLY A 253 0.32 -1.17 -3.33
CA GLY A 253 0.82 -1.67 -4.61
C GLY A 253 -0.20 -2.46 -5.42
N HIS A 254 0.33 -3.33 -6.31
CA HIS A 254 -0.43 -4.04 -7.33
C HIS A 254 -0.28 -5.55 -7.16
N ASN A 255 -1.31 -6.29 -7.57
CA ASN A 255 -1.18 -7.74 -7.72
C ASN A 255 -0.47 -8.06 -9.04
N PRO A 256 0.26 -9.19 -9.12
CA PRO A 256 0.34 -10.24 -8.08
C PRO A 256 1.28 -9.93 -6.91
N ALA A 257 2.25 -9.04 -7.10
CA ALA A 257 3.37 -8.83 -6.18
C ALA A 257 2.99 -8.53 -4.72
N VAL A 258 2.00 -7.68 -4.43
CA VAL A 258 1.62 -7.43 -3.03
C VAL A 258 0.98 -8.64 -2.34
N HIS A 259 0.28 -9.49 -3.11
CA HIS A 259 -0.29 -10.73 -2.58
C HIS A 259 0.83 -11.74 -2.31
N GLU A 260 1.73 -11.91 -3.28
CA GLU A 260 2.89 -12.79 -3.16
C GLU A 260 3.82 -12.35 -2.02
N LEU A 261 4.04 -11.04 -1.84
CA LEU A 261 4.78 -10.48 -0.72
C LEU A 261 4.13 -10.84 0.62
N ALA A 262 2.81 -10.64 0.76
CA ALA A 262 2.10 -10.95 1.99
C ALA A 262 2.15 -12.45 2.32
N VAL A 263 1.90 -13.31 1.34
CA VAL A 263 1.99 -14.78 1.48
C VAL A 263 3.44 -15.22 1.77
N GLY A 264 4.40 -14.62 1.09
CA GLY A 264 5.83 -14.91 1.21
C GLY A 264 6.37 -14.55 2.58
N LEU A 265 5.99 -13.39 3.12
CA LEU A 265 6.35 -12.96 4.48
C LEU A 265 5.66 -13.78 5.57
N CYS A 266 4.42 -14.22 5.34
CA CYS A 266 3.63 -14.97 6.31
C CYS A 266 4.24 -16.36 6.61
N GLY A 267 4.94 -16.46 7.73
CA GLY A 267 5.46 -17.69 8.33
C GLY A 267 4.43 -18.42 9.19
N ASP A 268 3.63 -17.66 9.96
CA ASP A 268 2.56 -18.19 10.80
C ASP A 268 1.39 -17.18 10.95
N GLY A 269 0.32 -17.60 11.62
CA GLY A 269 -0.85 -16.78 11.91
C GLY A 269 -2.06 -17.64 12.30
N PRO A 270 -3.19 -17.04 12.70
CA PRO A 270 -4.43 -17.76 12.91
C PRO A 270 -4.86 -18.47 11.61
N GLU A 271 -5.22 -19.75 11.71
CA GLU A 271 -5.52 -20.60 10.54
C GLU A 271 -6.54 -19.98 9.58
N PRO A 272 -7.67 -19.39 10.04
CA PRO A 272 -8.64 -18.79 9.12
C PRO A 272 -8.08 -17.60 8.33
N LEU A 273 -7.18 -16.82 8.93
CA LEU A 273 -6.55 -15.68 8.27
C LEU A 273 -5.52 -16.14 7.23
N VAL A 274 -4.70 -17.13 7.59
CA VAL A 274 -3.68 -17.69 6.68
C VAL A 274 -4.35 -18.39 5.50
N ALA A 275 -5.41 -19.17 5.74
CA ALA A 275 -6.21 -19.79 4.69
C ALA A 275 -6.83 -18.73 3.76
N GLY A 276 -7.42 -17.66 4.32
CA GLY A 276 -7.98 -16.55 3.55
C GLY A 276 -6.94 -15.82 2.71
N LEU A 277 -5.75 -15.57 3.27
CA LEU A 277 -4.65 -14.94 2.55
C LEU A 277 -4.15 -15.82 1.39
N ASN A 278 -4.07 -17.13 1.58
CA ASN A 278 -3.66 -18.06 0.53
C ASN A 278 -4.72 -18.24 -0.57
N ASP A 279 -6.01 -18.08 -0.25
CA ASP A 279 -7.12 -18.16 -1.21
C ASP A 279 -7.11 -16.96 -2.18
N LYS A 280 -7.18 -15.73 -1.65
CA LYS A 280 -7.27 -14.53 -2.49
C LYS A 280 -6.85 -13.24 -1.78
N PHE A 281 -6.39 -12.30 -2.58
CA PHE A 281 -6.15 -10.92 -2.16
C PHE A 281 -6.88 -9.92 -3.09
N PRO A 282 -8.19 -9.70 -2.89
CA PRO A 282 -9.01 -8.89 -3.79
C PRO A 282 -8.62 -7.40 -3.74
N THR A 283 -9.14 -6.60 -4.69
CA THR A 283 -8.88 -5.15 -4.70
C THR A 283 -9.26 -4.51 -3.37
N CYS A 284 -8.41 -3.60 -2.88
CA CYS A 284 -8.54 -2.96 -1.58
C CYS A 284 -8.42 -3.91 -0.37
N ALA A 285 -7.92 -5.14 -0.54
CA ALA A 285 -7.57 -5.99 0.59
C ALA A 285 -6.35 -5.44 1.35
N VAL A 286 -6.34 -5.69 2.66
CA VAL A 286 -5.29 -5.27 3.59
C VAL A 286 -4.84 -6.49 4.39
N ALA A 287 -3.54 -6.74 4.43
CA ALA A 287 -2.93 -7.70 5.35
C ALA A 287 -2.04 -6.94 6.34
N VAL A 288 -2.15 -7.27 7.62
CA VAL A 288 -1.27 -6.74 8.67
C VAL A 288 -0.38 -7.87 9.17
N LEU A 289 0.92 -7.70 9.00
CA LEU A 289 1.93 -8.65 9.46
C LEU A 289 2.74 -8.04 10.60
N THR A 290 3.06 -8.85 11.60
CA THR A 290 4.04 -8.51 12.65
C THR A 290 5.35 -9.22 12.38
N VAL A 291 6.46 -8.50 12.49
CA VAL A 291 7.82 -9.03 12.29
C VAL A 291 8.69 -8.68 13.48
N LYS A 292 9.61 -9.58 13.80
CA LYS A 292 10.64 -9.36 14.83
C LYS A 292 11.98 -9.05 14.19
N GLY A 293 12.74 -8.17 14.82
CA GLY A 293 14.09 -7.80 14.35
C GLY A 293 14.05 -6.69 13.28
N SER A 294 15.20 -6.48 12.63
CA SER A 294 15.46 -5.33 11.73
C SER A 294 14.78 -5.42 10.37
N TRP A 295 14.56 -4.27 9.74
CA TRP A 295 14.12 -4.21 8.34
C TRP A 295 15.17 -4.82 7.41
N GLY A 296 16.45 -4.51 7.63
CA GLY A 296 17.54 -5.06 6.82
C GLY A 296 17.73 -6.59 6.93
N SER A 297 17.06 -7.24 7.88
CA SER A 297 17.06 -8.71 8.04
C SER A 297 15.71 -9.34 7.68
N LEU A 298 14.81 -8.59 7.05
CA LEU A 298 13.52 -9.08 6.64
C LEU A 298 13.71 -10.21 5.63
N ALA A 299 13.11 -11.36 5.91
CA ALA A 299 13.22 -12.56 5.11
C ALA A 299 11.85 -13.19 4.87
N TRP A 300 11.78 -14.08 3.90
CA TRP A 300 10.59 -14.90 3.68
C TRP A 300 10.26 -15.72 4.92
N LYS A 301 8.96 -15.89 5.18
CA LYS A 301 8.40 -16.60 6.33
C LYS A 301 8.83 -16.04 7.70
N ALA A 302 9.30 -14.80 7.75
CA ALA A 302 9.76 -14.16 8.99
C ALA A 302 8.65 -13.40 9.75
N ALA A 303 7.45 -13.30 9.20
CA ALA A 303 6.37 -12.51 9.79
C ALA A 303 5.16 -13.35 10.16
N ARG A 304 4.43 -12.90 11.17
CA ARG A 304 3.14 -13.46 11.59
C ARG A 304 2.00 -12.64 11.00
N LEU A 305 1.01 -13.28 10.40
CA LEU A 305 -0.22 -12.61 9.99
C LEU A 305 -1.08 -12.29 11.22
N ALA A 306 -1.28 -11.00 11.48
CA ALA A 306 -2.08 -10.50 12.58
C ALA A 306 -3.54 -10.30 12.16
N GLU A 307 -3.75 -9.63 11.02
CA GLU A 307 -5.09 -9.31 10.50
C GLU A 307 -5.15 -9.41 8.98
N LEU A 308 -6.33 -9.74 8.46
CA LEU A 308 -6.66 -9.73 7.04
C LEU A 308 -8.05 -9.10 6.88
N TRP A 309 -8.14 -8.04 6.10
CA TRP A 309 -9.40 -7.35 5.82
C TRP A 309 -9.66 -7.26 4.34
N THR A 310 -10.93 -7.37 3.99
CA THR A 310 -11.45 -7.11 2.65
C THR A 310 -12.62 -6.13 2.74
N PRO A 311 -12.95 -5.39 1.66
CA PRO A 311 -14.07 -4.44 1.69
C PRO A 311 -15.45 -5.06 1.88
N ARG A 312 -15.56 -6.39 1.87
CA ARG A 312 -16.82 -7.11 2.09
C ARG A 312 -17.06 -7.44 3.56
N ASP A 313 -16.03 -7.33 4.41
CA ASP A 313 -16.08 -7.69 5.83
C ASP A 313 -16.73 -6.60 6.69
#